data_AF-A0A3D0EV07-F1
#
_entry.id   AF-A0A3D0EV07-F1
#
_cell.length_a   1.000
_cell.length_b   1.000
_cell.length_c   1.000
_cell.angle_alpha   90.00
_cell.angle_beta   90.00
_cell.angle_gamma   90.00
#
_symmetry.space_group_name_H-M   'P 1'
#
loop_
_entity.id
_entity.type
_entity.pdbx_description
1 polymer ?
#
loop_
_entity_poly.entity_id
_entity_poly.type
_entity_poly.pdbx_seq_one_letter_code
_entity_poly.pdbx_strand_id
1 'polypeptide(L)'
;MQKNIVVSFVLIQSLMFGFSVFAQDSSEPFGSDEEKIKLKESAVQAVVSSHDQTLIVRGGELMVRQQVVKAAKKYVVTWGRERGFGKEWWEDKVEFQQAVSHLISIGDEVLLDKFSSGDWLTDIWTEYMVNNFTGEQASSIAEHFKTEGGAIQRRLMEWYLGETTLFYYTFSDRWDYRLEETRKELEALQKEARKRMPDEMITWKAGEKEAYTFIACSPDNDFCVGPKYWKMLAIPMMGAVFRYMEDITREIKLQMESERASIETFFVAFEEKNK
;
A
#
# COMPACT_ATOMS: atom_id res chain seq x y z
N MET A 1 -43.33 77.10 50.07
CA MET A 1 -43.66 76.56 51.42
C MET A 1 -43.66 75.04 51.30
N GLN A 2 -42.53 74.38 51.65
CA GLN A 2 -42.32 73.62 52.91
C GLN A 2 -43.31 72.44 53.05
N LYS A 3 -42.94 71.17 53.22
CA LYS A 3 -41.70 70.53 53.74
C LYS A 3 -41.59 69.06 53.28
N ASN A 4 -40.34 68.57 53.30
CA ASN A 4 -39.86 67.19 53.19
C ASN A 4 -40.48 66.22 54.21
N ILE A 5 -40.43 64.90 53.93
CA ILE A 5 -39.73 63.88 54.74
C ILE A 5 -39.45 62.63 53.88
N VAL A 6 -38.22 62.14 54.02
CA VAL A 6 -37.58 60.96 53.44
C VAL A 6 -37.88 59.74 54.31
N VAL A 7 -38.16 58.56 53.73
CA VAL A 7 -37.73 57.26 54.27
C VAL A 7 -37.51 56.26 53.12
N SER A 8 -36.24 55.95 52.85
CA SER A 8 -35.80 54.72 52.15
C SER A 8 -35.97 53.52 53.08
N PHE A 9 -36.41 52.36 52.60
CA PHE A 9 -35.97 51.06 53.18
C PHE A 9 -36.24 49.88 52.22
N VAL A 10 -35.14 49.41 51.62
CA VAL A 10 -34.70 48.01 51.43
C VAL A 10 -35.80 46.94 51.31
N LEU A 11 -35.94 46.37 50.11
CA LEU A 11 -36.68 45.13 49.87
C LEU A 11 -35.71 43.94 49.69
N ILE A 12 -35.45 43.31 50.84
CA ILE A 12 -35.32 41.87 51.09
C ILE A 12 -34.25 41.10 50.28
N GLN A 13 -33.09 40.94 50.93
CA GLN A 13 -32.23 39.77 50.80
C GLN A 13 -32.52 38.75 51.92
N SER A 14 -32.45 37.47 51.54
CA SER A 14 -32.10 36.27 52.35
C SER A 14 -33.22 35.44 52.99
N LEU A 15 -33.48 34.28 52.37
CA LEU A 15 -33.53 32.92 52.95
C LEU A 15 -34.01 31.97 51.82
N MET A 16 -33.15 31.44 50.93
CA MET A 16 -32.27 30.27 51.16
C MET A 16 -32.94 29.19 51.99
N PHE A 17 -33.64 28.25 51.33
CA PHE A 17 -33.67 26.80 51.63
C PHE A 17 -34.66 26.15 50.66
N GLY A 18 -34.18 25.43 49.65
CA GLY A 18 -35.06 24.70 48.73
C GLY A 18 -34.35 24.13 47.51
N PHE A 19 -33.83 22.91 47.67
CA PHE A 19 -33.43 21.98 46.61
C PHE A 19 -32.21 22.35 45.74
N SER A 20 -31.04 22.33 46.37
CA SER A 20 -29.80 21.92 45.69
C SER A 20 -29.84 20.40 45.45
N VAL A 21 -30.50 19.95 44.39
CA VAL A 21 -30.42 18.57 43.89
C VAL A 21 -29.94 18.64 42.44
N PHE A 22 -28.63 18.41 42.29
CA PHE A 22 -27.92 17.93 41.11
C PHE A 22 -28.49 18.33 39.72
N ALA A 23 -28.14 19.53 39.26
CA ALA A 23 -27.79 19.71 37.85
C ALA A 23 -26.26 19.62 37.76
N GLN A 24 -25.74 18.41 38.01
CA GLN A 24 -24.40 18.07 37.59
C GLN A 24 -24.54 17.84 36.09
N ASP A 25 -24.22 18.87 35.33
CA ASP A 25 -24.04 18.83 33.88
C ASP A 25 -22.89 17.85 33.61
N SER A 26 -23.21 16.56 33.62
CA SER A 26 -22.31 15.51 33.18
C SER A 26 -22.31 15.53 31.66
N SER A 27 -21.70 16.58 31.09
CA SER A 27 -21.08 16.45 29.79
C SER A 27 -19.88 15.54 29.95
N GLU A 28 -20.12 14.24 30.13
CA GLU A 28 -19.08 13.24 29.93
C GLU A 28 -18.58 13.44 28.50
N PRO A 29 -17.29 13.72 28.28
CA PRO A 29 -16.77 13.76 26.93
C PRO A 29 -17.02 12.37 26.33
N PHE A 30 -17.76 12.33 25.22
CA PHE A 30 -18.00 11.09 24.47
C PHE A 30 -16.66 10.37 24.25
N GLY A 31 -16.52 9.21 24.90
CA GLY A 31 -15.39 8.29 24.85
C GLY A 31 -14.10 8.78 25.50
N SER A 32 -13.45 7.89 26.26
CA SER A 32 -12.05 8.11 26.67
C SER A 32 -11.15 8.25 25.44
N ASP A 33 -9.99 8.88 25.57
CA ASP A 33 -9.04 8.99 24.45
C ASP A 33 -8.63 7.60 23.91
N GLU A 34 -8.57 6.59 24.79
CA GLU A 34 -8.37 5.19 24.39
C GLU A 34 -9.51 4.65 23.50
N GLU A 35 -10.76 5.01 23.80
CA GLU A 35 -11.91 4.59 23.00
C GLU A 35 -11.88 5.24 21.61
N LYS A 36 -11.52 6.53 21.53
CA LYS A 36 -11.35 7.23 20.26
C LYS A 36 -10.23 6.62 19.40
N ILE A 37 -9.11 6.23 20.03
CA ILE A 37 -8.01 5.54 19.34
C ILE A 37 -8.49 4.20 18.79
N LYS A 38 -9.16 3.37 19.61
CA LYS A 38 -9.68 2.06 19.17
C LYS A 38 -10.70 2.18 18.04
N LEU A 39 -11.58 3.17 18.10
CA LEU A 39 -12.56 3.43 17.04
C LEU A 39 -11.87 3.83 15.74
N LYS A 40 -10.84 4.68 15.80
CA LYS A 40 -10.04 5.06 14.63
C LYS A 40 -9.32 3.85 14.04
N GLU A 41 -8.64 3.06 14.86
CA GLU A 41 -7.94 1.84 14.41
C GLU A 41 -8.90 0.86 13.73
N SER A 42 -10.07 0.63 14.32
CA SER A 42 -11.09 -0.25 13.76
C SER A 42 -11.62 0.27 12.41
N ALA A 43 -11.86 1.58 12.30
CA ALA A 43 -12.33 2.21 11.06
C ALA A 43 -11.26 2.17 9.96
N VAL A 44 -10.00 2.43 10.29
CA VAL A 44 -8.87 2.29 9.35
C VAL A 44 -8.76 0.85 8.86
N GLN A 45 -8.79 -0.12 9.78
CA GLN A 45 -8.71 -1.53 9.42
C GLN A 45 -9.86 -1.95 8.51
N ALA A 46 -11.07 -1.44 8.74
CA ALA A 46 -12.23 -1.72 7.88
C ALA A 46 -12.02 -1.19 6.45
N VAL A 47 -11.39 -0.03 6.28
CA VAL A 47 -11.03 0.48 4.93
C VAL A 47 -9.97 -0.40 4.29
N VAL A 48 -8.85 -0.64 4.96
CA VAL A 48 -7.71 -1.38 4.39
C VAL A 48 -8.10 -2.81 4.04
N SER A 49 -8.79 -3.50 4.94
CA SER A 49 -9.27 -4.88 4.71
C SER A 49 -10.36 -4.99 3.65
N SER A 50 -11.03 -3.88 3.31
CA SER A 50 -11.98 -3.89 2.21
C SER A 50 -11.28 -4.07 0.87
N HIS A 51 -10.02 -3.69 0.72
CA HIS A 51 -9.32 -3.65 -0.56
C HIS A 51 -8.75 -5.00 -1.01
N ASP A 52 -8.92 -5.31 -2.29
CA ASP A 52 -8.17 -6.38 -2.95
C ASP A 52 -6.81 -5.87 -3.44
N GLN A 53 -5.76 -6.29 -2.74
CA GLN A 53 -4.39 -5.89 -3.00
C GLN A 53 -3.68 -6.74 -4.09
N THR A 54 -4.34 -7.75 -4.63
CA THR A 54 -3.71 -8.81 -5.45
C THR A 54 -2.94 -8.25 -6.65
N LEU A 55 -3.50 -7.27 -7.37
CA LEU A 55 -2.85 -6.75 -8.58
C LEU A 55 -1.57 -5.96 -8.27
N ILE A 56 -1.55 -5.23 -7.15
CA ILE A 56 -0.36 -4.49 -6.71
C ILE A 56 0.72 -5.48 -6.29
N VAL A 57 0.38 -6.47 -5.46
CA VAL A 57 1.34 -7.48 -4.98
C VAL A 57 1.90 -8.32 -6.13
N ARG A 58 1.04 -8.87 -7.00
CA ARG A 58 1.50 -9.71 -8.14
C ARG A 58 2.26 -8.89 -9.18
N GLY A 59 1.83 -7.66 -9.44
CA GLY A 59 2.55 -6.73 -10.31
C GLY A 59 3.95 -6.44 -9.75
N GLY A 60 4.04 -6.15 -8.45
CA GLY A 60 5.30 -5.88 -7.77
C GLY A 60 6.22 -7.10 -7.72
N GLU A 61 5.69 -8.29 -7.43
CA GLU A 61 6.44 -9.55 -7.36
C GLU A 61 7.12 -9.86 -8.69
N LEU A 62 6.37 -9.78 -9.79
CA LEU A 62 6.90 -9.93 -11.14
C LEU A 62 8.02 -8.93 -11.44
N MET A 63 7.83 -7.67 -11.04
CA MET A 63 8.83 -6.62 -11.27
C MET A 63 10.12 -6.85 -10.50
N VAL A 64 10.02 -7.13 -9.21
CA VAL A 64 11.18 -7.41 -8.38
C VAL A 64 11.89 -8.66 -8.89
N ARG A 65 11.15 -9.74 -9.22
CA ARG A 65 11.73 -10.96 -9.80
C ARG A 65 12.45 -10.72 -11.13
N GLN A 66 11.95 -9.85 -12.01
CA GLN A 66 12.71 -9.47 -13.22
C GLN A 66 14.04 -8.80 -12.87
N GLN A 67 14.08 -7.96 -11.83
CA GLN A 67 15.33 -7.35 -11.36
C GLN A 67 16.28 -8.38 -10.75
N VAL A 68 15.76 -9.38 -10.02
CA VAL A 68 16.51 -10.52 -9.49
C VAL A 68 17.22 -11.26 -10.62
N VAL A 69 16.48 -11.67 -11.66
CA VAL A 69 17.04 -12.41 -12.79
C VAL A 69 18.10 -11.59 -13.54
N LYS A 70 17.82 -10.31 -13.81
CA LYS A 70 18.77 -9.40 -14.46
C LYS A 70 20.05 -9.23 -13.63
N ALA A 71 19.93 -9.12 -12.31
CA ALA A 71 21.06 -9.00 -11.40
C ALA A 71 21.89 -10.30 -11.37
N ALA A 72 21.25 -11.45 -11.20
CA ALA A 72 21.91 -12.76 -11.21
C ALA A 72 22.75 -12.97 -12.48
N LYS A 73 22.16 -12.76 -13.67
CA LYS A 73 22.89 -12.86 -14.94
C LYS A 73 24.07 -11.90 -14.99
N LYS A 74 23.88 -10.65 -14.56
CA LYS A 74 24.94 -9.64 -14.53
C LYS A 74 26.09 -10.06 -13.62
N TYR A 75 25.81 -10.53 -12.41
CA TYR A 75 26.83 -10.94 -11.45
C TYR A 75 27.61 -12.15 -11.96
N VAL A 76 26.93 -13.19 -12.44
CA VAL A 76 27.57 -14.40 -12.97
C VAL A 76 28.50 -14.08 -14.15
N VAL A 77 28.08 -13.21 -15.07
CA VAL A 77 28.92 -12.73 -16.17
C VAL A 77 30.13 -11.94 -15.64
N THR A 78 29.90 -11.03 -14.69
CA THR A 78 30.95 -10.14 -14.18
C THR A 78 32.03 -10.92 -13.44
N TRP A 79 31.62 -11.80 -12.53
CA TRP A 79 32.54 -12.62 -11.73
C TRP A 79 33.26 -13.68 -12.58
N GLY A 80 32.60 -14.26 -13.59
CA GLY A 80 33.27 -15.14 -14.55
C GLY A 80 34.33 -14.42 -15.41
N ARG A 81 34.09 -13.15 -15.77
CA ARG A 81 35.10 -12.31 -16.46
C ARG A 81 36.28 -11.99 -15.55
N GLU A 82 36.04 -11.72 -14.27
CA GLU A 82 37.10 -11.49 -13.27
C GLU A 82 38.01 -12.73 -13.11
N ARG A 83 37.48 -13.94 -13.38
CA ARG A 83 38.27 -15.19 -13.46
C ARG A 83 38.96 -15.44 -14.79
N GLY A 84 38.64 -14.66 -15.83
CA GLY A 84 39.26 -14.83 -17.15
C GLY A 84 38.58 -15.84 -18.07
N PHE A 85 37.32 -16.26 -17.82
CA PHE A 85 36.62 -17.25 -18.65
C PHE A 85 36.27 -16.78 -20.09
N GLY A 86 36.57 -15.52 -20.43
CA GLY A 86 36.45 -15.02 -21.79
C GLY A 86 35.02 -15.08 -22.35
N LYS A 87 34.90 -15.37 -23.64
CA LYS A 87 33.60 -15.42 -24.36
C LYS A 87 32.89 -16.78 -24.25
N GLU A 88 33.59 -17.79 -23.76
CA GLU A 88 33.07 -19.16 -23.67
C GLU A 88 32.17 -19.35 -22.44
N TRP A 89 32.25 -18.44 -21.47
CA TRP A 89 31.33 -18.36 -20.33
C TRP A 89 30.05 -17.61 -20.70
N TRP A 90 29.03 -18.36 -21.12
CA TRP A 90 27.75 -17.79 -21.55
C TRP A 90 26.55 -18.72 -21.30
N GLU A 91 25.35 -18.26 -21.67
CA GLU A 91 24.05 -18.90 -21.39
C GLU A 91 23.90 -20.32 -21.97
N ASP A 92 24.75 -20.74 -22.91
CA ASP A 92 24.76 -22.10 -23.46
C ASP A 92 25.47 -23.12 -22.56
N LYS A 93 26.18 -22.66 -21.52
CA LYS A 93 26.91 -23.52 -20.59
C LYS A 93 26.04 -23.91 -19.40
N VAL A 94 26.07 -25.19 -19.04
CA VAL A 94 25.28 -25.74 -17.92
C VAL A 94 25.72 -25.10 -16.61
N GLU A 95 27.02 -24.89 -16.41
CA GLU A 95 27.59 -24.28 -15.21
C GLU A 95 27.16 -22.81 -15.07
N PHE A 96 27.05 -22.09 -16.20
CA PHE A 96 26.52 -20.73 -16.21
C PHE A 96 25.06 -20.71 -15.76
N GLN A 97 24.23 -21.57 -16.36
CA GLN A 97 22.81 -21.68 -16.03
C GLN A 97 22.60 -22.07 -14.55
N GLN A 98 23.44 -22.96 -14.02
CA GLN A 98 23.42 -23.35 -12.61
C GLN A 98 23.81 -22.19 -11.68
N ALA A 99 24.88 -21.46 -12.00
CA ALA A 99 25.27 -20.28 -11.23
C ALA A 99 24.18 -19.20 -11.22
N VAL A 100 23.54 -18.95 -12.37
CA VAL A 100 22.43 -18.00 -12.46
C VAL A 100 21.23 -18.49 -11.64
N SER A 101 20.86 -19.76 -11.77
CA SER A 101 19.73 -20.34 -11.03
C SER A 101 19.94 -20.29 -9.51
N HIS A 102 21.17 -20.52 -9.05
CA HIS A 102 21.54 -20.42 -7.64
C HIS A 102 21.39 -19.01 -7.08
N LEU A 103 21.83 -17.98 -7.83
CA LEU A 103 21.59 -16.60 -7.40
C LEU A 103 20.11 -16.22 -7.44
N ILE A 104 19.36 -16.70 -8.44
CA ILE A 104 17.92 -16.47 -8.50
C ILE A 104 17.22 -17.07 -7.28
N SER A 105 17.59 -18.28 -6.84
CA SER A 105 16.95 -18.89 -5.66
C SER A 105 17.18 -18.08 -4.39
N ILE A 106 18.35 -17.46 -4.21
CA ILE A 106 18.61 -16.53 -3.10
C ILE A 106 17.63 -15.34 -3.15
N GLY A 107 17.40 -14.76 -4.33
CA GLY A 107 16.43 -13.68 -4.48
C GLY A 107 14.99 -14.12 -4.28
N ASP A 108 14.64 -15.34 -4.71
CA ASP A 108 13.32 -15.93 -4.52
C ASP A 108 13.00 -16.17 -3.02
N GLU A 109 14.00 -16.53 -2.22
CA GLU A 109 13.84 -16.68 -0.76
C GLU A 109 13.46 -15.35 -0.08
N VAL A 110 14.16 -14.26 -0.42
CA VAL A 110 13.84 -12.93 0.12
C VAL A 110 12.47 -12.45 -0.35
N LEU A 111 12.13 -12.69 -1.62
CA LEU A 111 10.82 -12.35 -2.17
C LEU A 111 9.70 -13.06 -1.42
N LEU A 112 9.87 -14.37 -1.18
CA LEU A 112 8.89 -15.18 -0.47
C LEU A 112 8.70 -14.70 0.97
N ASP A 113 9.80 -14.42 1.67
CA ASP A 113 9.80 -14.00 3.08
C ASP A 113 9.20 -12.60 3.27
N LYS A 114 9.59 -11.64 2.42
CA LYS A 114 9.32 -10.22 2.67
C LYS A 114 8.23 -9.60 1.80
N PHE A 115 7.98 -10.16 0.62
CA PHE A 115 7.15 -9.50 -0.39
C PHE A 115 5.86 -10.26 -0.69
N SER A 116 5.93 -11.59 -0.85
CA SER A 116 4.84 -12.38 -1.41
C SER A 116 3.59 -12.47 -0.50
N SER A 117 3.69 -12.22 0.80
CA SER A 117 2.51 -12.21 1.69
C SER A 117 1.59 -11.01 1.44
N GLY A 118 2.14 -9.88 1.00
CA GLY A 118 1.41 -8.62 0.87
C GLY A 118 1.21 -7.87 2.18
N ASP A 119 1.69 -8.38 3.31
CA ASP A 119 1.53 -7.72 4.62
C ASP A 119 2.17 -6.33 4.63
N TRP A 120 3.32 -6.18 3.97
CA TRP A 120 3.99 -4.89 3.77
C TRP A 120 3.08 -3.83 3.14
N LEU A 121 2.20 -4.21 2.23
CA LEU A 121 1.27 -3.30 1.57
C LEU A 121 0.15 -2.90 2.52
N THR A 122 -0.33 -3.85 3.33
CA THR A 122 -1.29 -3.59 4.41
C THR A 122 -0.72 -2.62 5.43
N ASP A 123 0.55 -2.77 5.82
CA ASP A 123 1.24 -1.87 6.74
C ASP A 123 1.37 -0.45 6.17
N ILE A 124 1.87 -0.32 4.94
CA ILE A 124 1.96 0.98 4.25
C ILE A 124 0.57 1.63 4.17
N TRP A 125 -0.43 0.89 3.72
CA TRP A 125 -1.79 1.43 3.55
C TRP A 125 -2.38 1.89 4.89
N THR A 126 -2.17 1.11 5.95
CA THR A 126 -2.61 1.42 7.32
C THR A 126 -1.92 2.69 7.83
N GLU A 127 -0.60 2.81 7.68
CA GLU A 127 0.16 3.99 8.07
C GLU A 127 -0.40 5.25 7.39
N TYR A 128 -0.60 5.19 6.07
CA TYR A 128 -1.13 6.32 5.32
C TYR A 128 -2.56 6.67 5.72
N MET A 129 -3.40 5.68 6.05
CA MET A 129 -4.75 5.92 6.58
C MET A 129 -4.71 6.61 7.94
N VAL A 130 -3.92 6.08 8.89
CA VAL A 130 -3.79 6.64 10.24
C VAL A 130 -3.29 8.08 10.19
N ASN A 131 -2.34 8.39 9.32
CA ASN A 131 -1.72 9.72 9.26
C ASN A 131 -2.56 10.78 8.52
N ASN A 132 -3.50 10.37 7.66
CA ASN A 132 -4.22 11.31 6.79
C ASN A 132 -5.71 11.46 7.10
N PHE A 133 -6.31 10.54 7.87
CA PHE A 133 -7.75 10.49 8.11
C PHE A 133 -8.10 10.40 9.60
N THR A 134 -9.20 11.05 9.98
CA THR A 134 -9.83 10.83 11.29
C THR A 134 -10.59 9.51 11.32
N GLY A 135 -11.00 9.05 12.51
CA GLY A 135 -11.82 7.84 12.64
C GLY A 135 -13.17 7.96 11.91
N GLU A 136 -13.79 9.14 11.94
CA GLU A 136 -15.04 9.44 11.25
C GLU A 136 -14.87 9.41 9.74
N GLN A 137 -13.77 9.99 9.22
CA GLN A 137 -13.47 9.97 7.79
C GLN A 137 -13.20 8.55 7.30
N ALA A 138 -12.41 7.77 8.04
CA ALA A 138 -12.17 6.36 7.73
C ALA A 138 -13.46 5.54 7.77
N SER A 139 -14.31 5.76 8.78
CA SER A 139 -15.61 5.11 8.90
C SER A 139 -16.52 5.44 7.71
N SER A 140 -16.57 6.72 7.29
CA SER A 140 -17.32 7.15 6.11
C SER A 140 -16.86 6.47 4.82
N ILE A 141 -15.54 6.29 4.63
CA ILE A 141 -14.99 5.55 3.49
C ILE A 141 -15.39 4.07 3.56
N ALA A 142 -15.25 3.44 4.73
CA ALA A 142 -15.60 2.04 4.92
C ALA A 142 -17.09 1.77 4.67
N GLU A 143 -17.99 2.62 5.17
CA GLU A 143 -19.42 2.51 4.92
C GLU A 143 -19.76 2.73 3.44
N HIS A 144 -19.10 3.69 2.77
CA HIS A 144 -19.28 3.89 1.34
C HIS A 144 -18.95 2.62 0.54
N PHE A 145 -17.83 1.96 0.84
CA PHE A 145 -17.40 0.74 0.15
C PHE A 145 -18.30 -0.49 0.36
N LYS A 146 -19.22 -0.44 1.33
CA LYS A 146 -20.27 -1.47 1.51
C LYS A 146 -21.46 -1.26 0.57
N THR A 147 -21.63 -0.07 -0.01
CA THR A 147 -22.69 0.20 -0.99
C THR A 147 -22.35 -0.45 -2.34
N GLU A 148 -23.36 -0.69 -3.18
CA GLU A 148 -23.16 -1.22 -4.54
C GLU A 148 -22.23 -0.31 -5.37
N GLY A 149 -22.52 0.99 -5.37
CA GLY A 149 -21.70 1.96 -6.11
C GLY A 149 -20.29 2.12 -5.53
N GLY A 150 -20.14 2.12 -4.21
CA GLY A 150 -18.82 2.17 -3.57
C GLY A 150 -17.99 0.92 -3.82
N ALA A 151 -18.60 -0.27 -3.87
CA ALA A 151 -17.89 -1.50 -4.24
C ALA A 151 -17.40 -1.48 -5.70
N ILE A 152 -18.14 -0.84 -6.62
CA ILE A 152 -17.68 -0.62 -8.01
C ILE A 152 -16.49 0.36 -8.03
N GLN A 153 -16.61 1.51 -7.35
CA GLN A 153 -15.53 2.51 -7.28
C GLN A 153 -14.26 1.95 -6.65
N ARG A 154 -14.41 1.18 -5.56
CA ARG A 154 -13.29 0.51 -4.89
C ARG A 154 -12.54 -0.41 -5.86
N ARG A 155 -13.25 -1.24 -6.62
CA ARG A 155 -12.64 -2.15 -7.62
C ARG A 155 -11.95 -1.39 -8.76
N LEU A 156 -12.52 -0.27 -9.21
CA LEU A 156 -11.86 0.62 -10.16
C LEU A 156 -10.55 1.19 -9.60
N MET A 157 -10.57 1.66 -8.35
CA MET A 157 -9.37 2.17 -7.68
C MET A 157 -8.29 1.08 -7.62
N GLU A 158 -8.65 -0.14 -7.19
CA GLU A 158 -7.74 -1.29 -7.15
C GLU A 158 -7.15 -1.63 -8.51
N TRP A 159 -7.97 -1.61 -9.56
CA TRP A 159 -7.53 -1.81 -10.94
C TRP A 159 -6.48 -0.76 -11.34
N TYR A 160 -6.79 0.53 -11.17
CA TYR A 160 -5.88 1.62 -11.55
C TYR A 160 -4.59 1.65 -10.71
N LEU A 161 -4.65 1.27 -9.43
CA LEU A 161 -3.43 1.11 -8.61
C LEU A 161 -2.57 -0.04 -9.12
N GLY A 162 -3.19 -1.17 -9.49
CA GLY A 162 -2.51 -2.27 -10.16
C GLY A 162 -1.86 -1.87 -11.48
N GLU A 163 -2.57 -1.13 -12.35
CA GLU A 163 -2.03 -0.59 -13.58
C GLU A 163 -0.89 0.41 -13.34
N THR A 164 -1.02 1.27 -12.33
CA THR A 164 0.01 2.23 -11.94
C THR A 164 1.31 1.51 -11.56
N THR A 165 1.19 0.39 -10.83
CA THR A 165 2.34 -0.48 -10.52
C THR A 165 3.02 -0.95 -11.80
N LEU A 166 2.24 -1.42 -12.78
CA LEU A 166 2.76 -1.88 -14.07
C LEU A 166 3.39 -0.76 -14.92
N PHE A 167 2.77 0.42 -14.94
CA PHE A 167 3.24 1.55 -15.75
C PHE A 167 4.57 2.11 -15.28
N TYR A 168 4.80 2.20 -13.96
CA TYR A 168 6.03 2.77 -13.42
C TYR A 168 7.30 2.11 -13.98
N TYR A 169 7.28 0.78 -14.18
CA TYR A 169 8.43 0.06 -14.74
C TYR A 169 8.38 -0.12 -16.27
N THR A 170 7.20 -0.01 -16.88
CA THR A 170 7.07 -0.03 -18.36
C THR A 170 7.70 1.21 -18.96
N PHE A 171 7.44 2.40 -18.40
CA PHE A 171 8.00 3.66 -18.91
C PHE A 171 9.45 3.94 -18.49
N SER A 172 10.03 3.09 -17.65
CA SER A 172 11.44 3.18 -17.27
C SER A 172 12.33 2.14 -17.97
N ASP A 173 11.82 1.46 -19.02
CA ASP A 173 12.50 0.38 -19.76
C ASP A 173 13.00 -0.78 -18.87
N ARG A 174 12.45 -0.88 -17.66
CA ARG A 174 12.84 -1.91 -16.68
C ARG A 174 12.09 -3.21 -16.87
N TRP A 175 11.01 -3.20 -17.65
CA TRP A 175 10.17 -4.35 -17.95
C TRP A 175 10.62 -5.13 -19.20
N ASP A 176 10.74 -6.44 -19.10
CA ASP A 176 11.03 -7.33 -20.23
C ASP A 176 10.02 -8.49 -20.31
N TYR A 177 9.13 -8.43 -21.31
CA TYR A 177 8.13 -9.48 -21.57
C TYR A 177 8.73 -10.81 -22.03
N ARG A 178 10.01 -10.84 -22.42
CA ARG A 178 10.67 -12.00 -23.02
C ARG A 178 11.54 -12.76 -22.03
N LEU A 179 11.58 -12.33 -20.76
CA LEU A 179 12.41 -12.95 -19.74
C LEU A 179 11.73 -14.23 -19.22
N GLU A 180 12.14 -15.36 -19.79
CA GLU A 180 11.53 -16.68 -19.58
C GLU A 180 11.47 -17.09 -18.10
N GLU A 181 12.49 -16.71 -17.31
CA GLU A 181 12.57 -17.00 -15.88
C GLU A 181 11.46 -16.32 -15.04
N THR A 182 10.73 -15.37 -15.64
CA THR A 182 9.61 -14.64 -15.01
C THR A 182 8.26 -14.88 -15.69
N ARG A 183 8.21 -15.81 -16.65
CA ARG A 183 6.98 -16.10 -17.41
C ARG A 183 5.85 -16.58 -16.50
N LYS A 184 6.17 -17.39 -15.48
CA LYS A 184 5.18 -17.91 -14.53
C LYS A 184 4.49 -16.78 -13.76
N GLU A 185 5.24 -15.77 -13.32
CA GLU A 185 4.71 -14.62 -12.58
C GLU A 185 3.86 -13.73 -13.51
N LEU A 186 4.28 -13.57 -14.77
CA LEU A 186 3.49 -12.90 -15.79
C LEU A 186 2.16 -13.61 -16.06
N GLU A 187 2.17 -14.93 -16.23
CA GLU A 187 0.95 -15.72 -16.43
C GLU A 187 0.03 -15.67 -15.20
N ALA A 188 0.60 -15.72 -13.99
CA ALA A 188 -0.15 -15.57 -12.75
C ALA A 188 -0.82 -14.19 -12.65
N LEU A 189 -0.08 -13.12 -12.92
CA LEU A 189 -0.62 -11.76 -12.97
C LEU A 189 -1.74 -11.65 -14.00
N GLN A 190 -1.54 -12.13 -15.23
CA GLN A 190 -2.57 -12.10 -16.28
C GLN A 190 -3.82 -12.87 -15.89
N LYS A 191 -3.68 -14.00 -15.18
CA LYS A 191 -4.80 -14.77 -14.66
C LYS A 191 -5.58 -13.98 -13.61
N GLU A 192 -4.91 -13.29 -12.69
CA GLU A 192 -5.58 -12.48 -11.67
C GLU A 192 -6.19 -11.19 -12.24
N ALA A 193 -5.54 -10.55 -13.21
CA ALA A 193 -6.04 -9.37 -13.91
C ALA A 193 -7.35 -9.66 -14.66
N ARG A 194 -7.43 -10.79 -15.40
CA ARG A 194 -8.66 -11.18 -16.12
C ARG A 194 -9.89 -11.32 -15.23
N LYS A 195 -9.72 -11.70 -13.95
CA LYS A 195 -10.82 -11.83 -12.99
C LYS A 195 -11.32 -10.48 -12.45
N ARG A 196 -10.49 -9.46 -12.54
CA ARG A 196 -10.66 -8.15 -11.87
C ARG A 196 -10.85 -7.00 -12.83
N MET A 197 -10.72 -7.26 -14.12
CA MET A 197 -10.94 -6.28 -15.18
C MET A 197 -12.33 -5.66 -14.99
N PRO A 198 -12.40 -4.35 -14.70
CA PRO A 198 -13.67 -3.70 -14.51
C PRO A 198 -14.43 -3.64 -15.84
N ASP A 199 -15.76 -3.62 -15.77
CA ASP A 199 -16.55 -3.14 -16.90
C ASP A 199 -16.33 -1.62 -17.00
N GLU A 200 -15.69 -1.16 -18.07
CA GLU A 200 -15.40 0.27 -18.27
C GLU A 200 -16.68 1.07 -18.59
N MET A 201 -17.75 0.41 -19.03
CA MET A 201 -19.04 1.03 -19.33
C MET A 201 -19.90 1.15 -18.07
N ILE A 202 -19.39 1.88 -17.07
CA ILE A 202 -20.15 2.15 -15.85
C ILE A 202 -21.16 3.26 -16.14
N THR A 203 -22.41 2.88 -16.42
CA THR A 203 -23.53 3.81 -16.41
C THR A 203 -24.03 3.95 -14.99
N TRP A 204 -23.59 4.98 -14.27
CA TRP A 204 -24.17 5.32 -12.98
C TRP A 204 -25.64 5.68 -13.17
N LYS A 205 -26.56 4.94 -12.55
CA LYS A 205 -27.99 5.25 -12.66
C LYS A 205 -28.28 6.55 -11.91
N ALA A 206 -29.32 7.28 -12.33
CA ALA A 206 -29.75 8.52 -11.65
C ALA A 206 -30.08 8.35 -10.15
N GLY A 207 -30.19 7.11 -9.64
CA GLY A 207 -30.37 6.77 -8.23
C GLY A 207 -29.09 6.57 -7.41
N GLU A 208 -27.89 6.62 -8.00
CA GLU A 208 -26.61 6.35 -7.31
C GLU A 208 -25.94 7.65 -6.83
N LYS A 209 -26.70 8.48 -6.11
CA LYS A 209 -26.27 9.81 -5.66
C LYS A 209 -25.07 9.75 -4.72
N GLU A 210 -24.97 8.72 -3.90
CA GLU A 210 -23.88 8.51 -2.95
C GLU A 210 -22.56 8.26 -3.68
N ALA A 211 -22.57 7.44 -4.74
CA ALA A 211 -21.41 7.17 -5.57
C ALA A 211 -20.90 8.44 -6.25
N TYR A 212 -21.79 9.22 -6.85
CA TYR A 212 -21.42 10.52 -7.42
C TYR A 212 -20.88 11.48 -6.38
N THR A 213 -21.50 11.54 -5.20
CA THR A 213 -21.08 12.46 -4.14
C THR A 213 -19.68 12.10 -3.63
N PHE A 214 -19.36 10.81 -3.52
CA PHE A 214 -18.04 10.35 -3.07
C PHE A 214 -16.91 10.83 -3.99
N ILE A 215 -17.12 10.91 -5.31
CA ILE A 215 -16.06 11.30 -6.27
C ILE A 215 -16.12 12.75 -6.74
N ALA A 216 -17.29 13.38 -6.74
CA ALA A 216 -17.52 14.67 -7.40
C ALA A 216 -17.62 15.85 -6.43
N CYS A 217 -17.46 15.63 -5.13
CA CYS A 217 -17.57 16.71 -4.16
C CYS A 217 -16.25 17.46 -3.96
N SER A 218 -16.33 18.73 -3.52
CA SER A 218 -15.16 19.63 -3.49
C SER A 218 -14.06 19.11 -2.56
N PRO A 219 -12.79 19.06 -2.98
CA PRO A 219 -11.67 18.65 -2.13
C PRO A 219 -11.43 19.58 -0.93
N ASP A 220 -12.00 20.79 -0.94
CA ASP A 220 -11.91 21.77 0.16
C ASP A 220 -12.98 21.55 1.25
N ASN A 221 -13.84 20.55 1.10
CA ASN A 221 -14.84 20.18 2.10
C ASN A 221 -14.31 19.02 2.97
N ASP A 222 -14.24 19.20 4.29
CA ASP A 222 -13.75 18.17 5.22
C ASP A 222 -14.59 16.88 5.23
N PHE A 223 -15.82 16.96 4.74
CA PHE A 223 -16.74 15.83 4.56
C PHE A 223 -16.59 15.16 3.18
N CYS A 224 -15.72 15.68 2.31
CA CYS A 224 -15.39 15.12 1.00
C CYS A 224 -14.18 14.20 1.05
N VAL A 225 -14.39 13.04 1.65
CA VAL A 225 -13.33 12.07 1.91
C VAL A 225 -12.85 11.33 0.67
N GLY A 226 -13.69 11.17 -0.36
CA GLY A 226 -13.35 10.34 -1.53
C GLY A 226 -12.23 10.88 -2.41
N PRO A 227 -12.23 12.15 -2.87
CA PRO A 227 -11.13 12.70 -3.67
C PRO A 227 -9.83 12.78 -2.87
N LYS A 228 -9.93 13.12 -1.57
CA LYS A 228 -8.79 13.12 -0.64
C LYS A 228 -8.21 11.71 -0.51
N TYR A 229 -9.06 10.70 -0.36
CA TYR A 229 -8.68 9.29 -0.26
C TYR A 229 -7.98 8.82 -1.53
N TRP A 230 -8.61 9.01 -2.70
CA TRP A 230 -8.02 8.62 -3.97
C TRP A 230 -6.67 9.31 -4.23
N LYS A 231 -6.58 10.62 -3.96
CA LYS A 231 -5.33 11.37 -4.10
C LYS A 231 -4.23 10.83 -3.19
N MET A 232 -4.56 10.44 -1.96
CA MET A 232 -3.62 9.82 -1.02
C MET A 232 -3.13 8.46 -1.53
N LEU A 233 -4.04 7.61 -2.06
CA LEU A 233 -3.65 6.32 -2.62
C LEU A 233 -2.75 6.49 -3.84
N ALA A 234 -3.20 7.25 -4.84
CA ALA A 234 -2.57 7.33 -6.14
C ALA A 234 -1.21 8.04 -6.14
N ILE A 235 -0.95 8.93 -5.17
CA ILE A 235 0.27 9.74 -5.14
C ILE A 235 1.22 9.29 -4.01
N PRO A 236 1.03 9.68 -2.74
CA PRO A 236 2.03 9.40 -1.73
C PRO A 236 2.10 7.92 -1.34
N MET A 237 0.98 7.19 -1.27
CA MET A 237 1.00 5.75 -0.94
C MET A 237 1.67 4.94 -2.06
N MET A 238 1.29 5.14 -3.34
CA MET A 238 1.98 4.48 -4.45
C MET A 238 3.48 4.84 -4.50
N GLY A 239 3.84 6.08 -4.14
CA GLY A 239 5.24 6.45 -3.95
C GLY A 239 5.97 5.61 -2.90
N ALA A 240 5.29 5.25 -1.79
CA ALA A 240 5.85 4.37 -0.77
C ALA A 240 5.95 2.91 -1.24
N VAL A 241 4.93 2.42 -1.96
CA VAL A 241 4.96 1.10 -2.61
C VAL A 241 6.19 0.95 -3.51
N PHE A 242 6.47 1.95 -4.36
CA PHE A 242 7.63 1.91 -5.24
C PHE A 242 8.96 1.94 -4.48
N ARG A 243 9.08 2.77 -3.43
CA ARG A 243 10.28 2.77 -2.58
C ARG A 243 10.50 1.41 -1.93
N TYR A 244 9.45 0.79 -1.39
CA TYR A 244 9.54 -0.54 -0.79
C TYR A 244 10.03 -1.58 -1.80
N MET A 245 9.48 -1.60 -3.01
CA MET A 245 9.94 -2.49 -4.09
C MET A 245 11.42 -2.27 -4.45
N GLU A 246 11.87 -1.01 -4.52
CA GLU A 246 13.27 -0.68 -4.79
C GLU A 246 14.20 -1.11 -3.65
N ASP A 247 13.76 -0.98 -2.41
CA ASP A 247 14.53 -1.39 -1.23
C ASP A 247 14.65 -2.91 -1.14
N ILE A 248 13.59 -3.67 -1.40
CA ILE A 248 13.65 -5.14 -1.51
C ILE A 248 14.58 -5.56 -2.64
N THR A 249 14.51 -4.90 -3.80
CA THR A 249 15.43 -5.17 -4.91
C THR A 249 16.90 -4.92 -4.53
N ARG A 250 17.16 -3.87 -3.73
CA ARG A 250 18.51 -3.53 -3.25
C ARG A 250 19.01 -4.57 -2.25
N GLU A 251 18.16 -4.99 -1.32
CA GLU A 251 18.48 -6.02 -0.33
C GLU A 251 18.83 -7.34 -1.01
N ILE A 252 18.02 -7.79 -1.98
CA ILE A 252 18.29 -9.02 -2.73
C ILE A 252 19.66 -8.96 -3.42
N LYS A 253 19.98 -7.83 -4.05
CA LYS A 253 21.28 -7.65 -4.72
C LYS A 253 22.45 -7.73 -3.73
N LEU A 254 22.33 -7.12 -2.57
CA LEU A 254 23.33 -7.21 -1.51
C LEU A 254 23.51 -8.65 -1.02
N GLN A 255 22.42 -9.40 -0.87
CA GLN A 255 22.47 -10.79 -0.45
C GLN A 255 23.09 -11.71 -1.52
N MET A 256 22.75 -11.51 -2.79
CA MET A 256 23.41 -12.20 -3.91
C MET A 256 24.92 -11.91 -3.91
N GLU A 257 25.32 -10.66 -3.70
CA GLU A 257 26.73 -10.26 -3.64
C GLU A 257 27.46 -10.91 -2.46
N SER A 258 26.83 -10.98 -1.27
CA SER A 258 27.43 -11.68 -0.12
C SER A 258 27.60 -13.18 -0.37
N GLU A 259 26.74 -13.76 -1.21
CA GLU A 259 26.79 -15.16 -1.62
C GLU A 259 27.74 -15.43 -2.80
N ARG A 260 28.58 -14.46 -3.18
CA ARG A 260 29.57 -14.65 -4.26
C ARG A 260 30.45 -15.89 -4.08
N ALA A 261 30.79 -16.26 -2.86
CA ALA A 261 31.60 -17.45 -2.61
C ALA A 261 30.85 -18.76 -2.91
N SER A 262 29.52 -18.77 -2.79
CA SER A 262 28.70 -19.97 -2.99
C SER A 262 28.67 -20.45 -4.45
N ILE A 263 28.89 -19.55 -5.41
CA ILE A 263 28.92 -19.89 -6.83
C ILE A 263 30.27 -20.42 -7.33
N GLU A 264 31.28 -20.44 -6.45
CA GLU A 264 32.63 -20.90 -6.76
C GLU A 264 32.65 -22.30 -7.37
N THR A 265 31.81 -23.20 -6.85
CA THR A 265 31.73 -24.58 -7.32
C THR A 265 31.38 -24.67 -8.80
N PHE A 266 30.54 -23.77 -9.33
CA PHE A 266 30.19 -23.75 -10.75
C PHE A 266 31.34 -23.24 -11.62
N PHE A 267 32.11 -22.28 -11.11
CA PHE A 267 33.28 -21.76 -11.80
C PHE A 267 34.39 -22.81 -11.90
N VAL A 268 34.68 -23.53 -10.83
CA VAL A 268 35.67 -24.63 -10.84
C VAL A 268 35.23 -25.73 -11.80
N ALA A 269 33.96 -26.14 -11.77
CA ALA A 269 33.44 -27.15 -12.70
C ALA A 269 33.60 -26.74 -14.17
N PHE A 270 33.45 -25.45 -14.48
CA PHE A 270 33.68 -24.93 -15.82
C PHE A 270 35.17 -24.96 -16.21
N GLU A 271 36.07 -24.56 -15.31
CA GLU A 271 37.52 -24.64 -15.56
C GLU A 271 37.99 -26.07 -15.82
N GLU A 272 37.49 -27.03 -15.05
CA GLU A 272 37.88 -28.44 -15.19
C GLU A 272 37.46 -29.05 -16.53
N LYS A 273 36.33 -28.60 -17.11
CA LYS A 273 35.86 -29.08 -18.42
C LYS A 273 36.58 -28.45 -19.62
N ASN A 274 37.21 -27.29 -19.43
CA ASN A 274 37.90 -26.56 -20.49
C ASN A 274 39.44 -26.68 -20.41
N LYS A 275 39.94 -27.51 -19.49
CA LYS A 275 41.34 -27.99 -19.48
C LYS A 275 41.49 -29.22 -20.36
#